data_AF-A0ABC9QJQ3-F1
#
_entry.id   AF-A0ABC9QJQ3-F1
#
_cell.length_a   1.000
_cell.length_b   1.000
_cell.length_c   1.000
_cell.angle_alpha   90.00
_cell.angle_beta   90.00
_cell.angle_gamma   90.00
#
_symmetry.space_group_name_H-M   'P 1'
#
loop_
_entity.id
_entity.type
_entity.pdbx_description
1 polymer ?
#
loop_
_entity_poly.entity_id
_entity_poly.type
_entity_poly.pdbx_seq_one_letter_code
_entity_poly.pdbx_strand_id
1 'polypeptide(L)'
;MKRPLPFILAATNNGTMIINHLDRHDTSQGSYGVGFQFLNYGSFDSEEIDLCVNLLKLRRKYYEGYVFAIDCGANIGAHTIKWAIEMHDWGGVLAFEAQERLFYALAGNIAINNCFNARAIHAAIGNPEKNQNELEILIPDYTQKASFGSLELKSQNNNEFIGQIPQKKRKSSLFKT
;
A
#
# COMPACT_ATOMS: atom_id res chain seq x y z
N MET A 1 17.84 23.22 -12.41
CA MET A 1 17.56 22.27 -11.30
C MET A 1 17.41 20.87 -11.90
N LYS A 2 17.97 19.80 -11.30
CA LYS A 2 17.84 18.42 -11.82
C LYS A 2 16.54 17.80 -11.31
N ARG A 3 15.83 17.03 -12.15
CA ARG A 3 14.57 16.34 -11.80
C ARG A 3 14.88 14.99 -11.13
N PRO A 4 14.37 14.70 -9.91
CA PRO A 4 14.56 13.40 -9.25
C PRO A 4 13.73 12.29 -9.92
N LEU A 5 14.17 11.03 -9.78
CA LEU A 5 13.56 9.83 -10.39
C LEU A 5 13.33 8.71 -9.36
N PRO A 6 12.48 8.92 -8.34
CA PRO A 6 12.36 7.99 -7.22
C PRO A 6 11.60 6.69 -7.57
N PHE A 7 10.63 6.73 -8.47
CA PHE A 7 9.89 5.55 -8.90
C PHE A 7 10.61 4.83 -10.04
N ILE A 8 10.76 3.52 -9.89
CA ILE A 8 11.39 2.61 -10.85
C ILE A 8 10.51 1.38 -11.08
N LEU A 9 10.76 0.65 -12.16
CA LEU A 9 10.23 -0.70 -12.35
C LEU A 9 11.23 -1.72 -11.80
N ALA A 10 10.74 -2.70 -11.05
CA ALA A 10 11.52 -3.82 -10.54
C ALA A 10 10.77 -5.13 -10.75
N ALA A 11 11.51 -6.19 -11.09
CA ALA A 11 10.98 -7.55 -11.05
C ALA A 11 10.92 -8.03 -9.59
N THR A 12 9.79 -8.58 -9.18
CA THR A 12 9.54 -9.09 -7.83
C THR A 12 8.96 -10.50 -7.91
N ASN A 13 8.79 -11.16 -6.77
CA ASN A 13 8.17 -12.48 -6.67
C ASN A 13 6.68 -12.47 -7.09
N ASN A 14 6.06 -11.29 -7.17
CA ASN A 14 4.66 -11.10 -7.56
C ASN A 14 4.51 -10.56 -9.00
N GLY A 15 5.61 -10.45 -9.75
CA GLY A 15 5.63 -9.85 -11.09
C GLY A 15 6.37 -8.51 -11.13
N THR A 16 6.17 -7.73 -12.19
CA THR A 16 6.81 -6.41 -12.29
C THR A 16 6.02 -5.39 -11.47
N MET A 17 6.73 -4.61 -10.66
CA MET A 17 6.12 -3.56 -9.83
C MET A 17 6.84 -2.22 -10.02
N ILE A 18 6.06 -1.15 -10.00
CA ILE A 18 6.45 0.25 -9.80
C ILE A 18 6.73 0.42 -8.30
N ILE A 19 7.98 0.73 -7.97
CA ILE A 19 8.47 0.85 -6.59
C ILE A 19 9.21 2.16 -6.44
N ASN A 20 9.03 2.85 -5.31
CA ASN A 20 9.88 3.97 -4.96
C ASN A 20 11.16 3.45 -4.28
N HIS A 21 12.32 3.65 -4.90
CA HIS A 21 13.60 3.15 -4.36
C HIS A 21 14.09 3.90 -3.11
N LEU A 22 13.39 4.97 -2.72
CA LEU A 22 13.59 5.73 -1.50
C LEU A 22 12.57 5.36 -0.41
N ASP A 23 11.67 4.41 -0.65
CA ASP A 23 10.77 3.86 0.38
C ASP A 23 11.55 2.94 1.33
N ARG A 24 12.39 3.57 2.14
CA ARG A 24 13.30 2.97 3.10
C ARG A 24 13.63 3.96 4.20
N HIS A 25 13.60 3.53 5.44
CA HIS A 25 14.22 4.21 6.57
C HIS A 25 15.39 3.38 7.08
N ASP A 26 16.57 3.98 7.16
CA ASP A 26 17.80 3.34 7.62
C ASP A 26 18.06 3.73 9.09
N THR A 27 18.19 2.74 9.97
CA THR A 27 18.50 2.92 11.40
C THR A 27 19.78 2.18 11.78
N SER A 28 20.28 2.35 13.00
CA SER A 28 21.40 1.57 13.52
C SER A 28 21.12 0.07 13.67
N GLN A 29 19.83 -0.32 13.73
CA GLN A 29 19.40 -1.71 13.91
C GLN A 29 19.02 -2.39 12.60
N GLY A 30 18.98 -1.65 11.50
CA GLY A 30 18.57 -2.18 10.20
C GLY A 30 17.81 -1.15 9.38
N SER A 31 17.41 -1.56 8.18
CA SER A 31 16.60 -0.74 7.27
C SER A 31 15.23 -1.38 7.10
N TYR A 32 14.20 -0.57 7.00
CA TYR A 32 12.82 -1.03 6.80
C TYR A 32 12.06 -0.10 5.85
N GLY A 33 10.95 -0.58 5.31
CA GLY A 33 10.13 0.11 4.30
C GLY A 33 9.67 -0.85 3.22
N VAL A 34 8.52 -0.58 2.60
CA VAL A 34 7.93 -1.51 1.63
C VAL A 34 8.82 -1.63 0.39
N GLY A 35 9.29 -0.50 -0.15
CA GLY A 35 10.26 -0.51 -1.25
C GLY A 35 11.60 -1.13 -0.86
N PHE A 36 12.09 -0.93 0.36
CA PHE A 36 13.29 -1.62 0.86
C PHE A 36 13.14 -3.14 0.77
N GLN A 37 12.05 -3.70 1.30
CA GLN A 37 11.85 -5.14 1.32
C GLN A 37 11.73 -5.71 -0.09
N PHE A 38 10.92 -5.11 -0.96
CA PHE A 38 10.81 -5.59 -2.35
C PHE A 38 12.13 -5.53 -3.11
N LEU A 39 12.92 -4.46 -2.95
CA LEU A 39 14.17 -4.29 -3.70
C LEU A 39 15.32 -5.17 -3.19
N ASN A 40 15.26 -5.66 -1.95
CA ASN A 40 16.29 -6.53 -1.39
C ASN A 40 15.88 -8.02 -1.37
N TYR A 41 14.59 -8.32 -1.23
CA TYR A 41 14.08 -9.68 -1.01
C TYR A 41 13.07 -10.14 -2.06
N GLY A 42 12.63 -9.25 -2.95
CA GLY A 42 11.64 -9.57 -3.98
C GLY A 42 10.19 -9.66 -3.47
N SER A 43 9.96 -9.45 -2.17
CA SER A 43 8.63 -9.47 -1.55
C SER A 43 8.61 -8.61 -0.28
N PHE A 44 7.41 -8.23 0.16
CA PHE A 44 7.14 -7.61 1.46
C PHE A 44 6.54 -8.68 2.38
N ASP A 45 7.16 -8.93 3.54
CA ASP A 45 6.68 -9.81 4.61
C ASP A 45 5.94 -11.06 4.10
N SER A 46 6.63 -11.88 3.31
CA SER A 46 6.01 -12.97 2.53
C SER A 46 5.26 -13.98 3.40
N GLU A 47 5.76 -14.26 4.61
CA GLU A 47 5.11 -15.18 5.55
C GLU A 47 3.76 -14.63 6.04
N GLU A 48 3.67 -13.33 6.32
CA GLU A 48 2.42 -12.67 6.71
C GLU A 48 1.43 -12.67 5.54
N ILE A 49 1.91 -12.32 4.35
CA ILE A 49 1.07 -12.33 3.15
C ILE A 49 0.52 -13.73 2.86
N ASP A 50 1.35 -14.77 2.96
CA ASP A 50 0.95 -16.16 2.73
C ASP A 50 -0.05 -16.64 3.79
N LEU A 51 0.10 -16.21 5.05
CA LEU A 51 -0.90 -16.44 6.09
C LEU A 51 -2.26 -15.83 5.70
N CYS A 52 -2.28 -14.57 5.26
CA CYS A 52 -3.51 -13.92 4.79
C CYS A 52 -4.14 -14.66 3.60
N VAL A 53 -3.34 -15.08 2.62
CA VAL A 53 -3.82 -15.86 1.46
C VAL A 53 -4.46 -17.17 1.92
N ASN A 54 -3.84 -17.87 2.87
CA ASN A 54 -4.39 -19.10 3.43
C ASN A 54 -5.73 -18.85 4.15
N LEU A 55 -5.86 -17.75 4.90
CA LEU A 55 -7.13 -17.36 5.51
C LEU A 55 -8.22 -17.09 4.46
N LEU A 56 -7.89 -16.42 3.35
CA LEU A 56 -8.83 -16.19 2.24
C LEU A 56 -9.28 -17.50 1.58
N LYS A 57 -8.34 -18.44 1.38
CA LYS A 57 -8.64 -19.79 0.86
C LYS A 57 -9.56 -20.57 1.81
N LEU A 58 -9.33 -20.50 3.12
CA LEU A 58 -10.22 -21.10 4.13
C LEU A 58 -11.59 -20.43 4.14
N ARG A 59 -11.65 -19.09 4.05
CA ARG A 59 -12.92 -18.35 3.97
C ARG A 59 -13.75 -18.80 2.77
N ARG A 60 -13.12 -19.03 1.61
CA ARG A 60 -13.79 -19.61 0.43
C ARG A 60 -14.26 -21.04 0.70
N LYS A 61 -13.39 -21.88 1.28
CA LYS A 61 -13.67 -23.30 1.54
C LYS A 61 -14.89 -23.51 2.45
N TYR A 62 -15.03 -22.71 3.51
CA TYR A 62 -16.03 -22.96 4.55
C TYR A 62 -17.37 -22.25 4.35
N TYR A 63 -17.41 -21.20 3.54
CA TYR A 63 -18.60 -20.36 3.42
C TYR A 63 -19.08 -20.21 1.96
N GLU A 64 -18.36 -20.83 1.02
CA GLU A 64 -18.65 -20.84 -0.42
C GLU A 64 -18.82 -19.43 -1.04
N GLY A 65 -18.87 -19.35 -2.37
CA GLY A 65 -19.06 -18.09 -3.08
C GLY A 65 -17.82 -17.20 -3.26
N TYR A 66 -18.07 -15.98 -3.76
CA TYR A 66 -17.05 -15.01 -4.12
C TYR A 66 -16.47 -14.32 -2.87
N VAL A 67 -15.15 -14.34 -2.71
CA VAL A 67 -14.47 -13.72 -1.57
C VAL A 67 -13.98 -12.34 -1.94
N PHE A 68 -14.21 -11.36 -1.07
CA PHE A 68 -13.72 -10.00 -1.27
C PHE A 68 -12.80 -9.60 -0.13
N ALA A 69 -11.55 -9.26 -0.46
CA ALA A 69 -10.58 -8.74 0.48
C ALA A 69 -10.56 -7.21 0.41
N ILE A 70 -10.44 -6.56 1.56
CA ILE A 70 -10.30 -5.10 1.65
C ILE A 70 -8.89 -4.81 2.16
N ASP A 71 -8.09 -4.12 1.34
CA ASP A 71 -6.72 -3.73 1.67
C ASP A 71 -6.72 -2.24 2.10
N CYS A 72 -6.62 -2.02 3.41
CA CYS A 72 -6.78 -0.73 4.07
C CYS A 72 -5.42 -0.04 4.27
N GLY A 73 -5.02 0.87 3.38
CA GLY A 73 -3.65 1.40 3.34
C GLY A 73 -2.74 0.56 2.44
N ALA A 74 -3.25 0.25 1.25
CA ALA A 74 -2.65 -0.68 0.31
C ALA A 74 -1.25 -0.30 -0.17
N ASN A 75 -0.82 0.96 0.04
CA ASN A 75 0.48 1.49 -0.36
C ASN A 75 0.72 1.27 -1.87
N ILE A 76 1.76 0.53 -2.26
CA ILE A 76 2.04 0.17 -3.67
C ILE A 76 1.43 -1.18 -4.07
N GLY A 77 0.61 -1.79 -3.22
CA GLY A 77 -0.10 -3.04 -3.48
C GLY A 77 0.65 -4.29 -3.03
N ALA A 78 1.39 -4.23 -1.92
CA ALA A 78 2.11 -5.38 -1.38
C ALA A 78 1.19 -6.59 -1.19
N HIS A 79 0.06 -6.38 -0.53
CA HIS A 79 -0.99 -7.38 -0.32
C HIS A 79 -1.92 -7.46 -1.53
N THR A 80 -2.43 -6.32 -2.00
CA THR A 80 -3.38 -6.24 -3.12
C THR A 80 -2.98 -7.10 -4.33
N ILE A 81 -1.73 -7.01 -4.81
CA ILE A 81 -1.31 -7.74 -6.01
C ILE A 81 -1.25 -9.25 -5.76
N LYS A 82 -0.64 -9.69 -4.66
CA LYS A 82 -0.56 -11.10 -4.32
C LYS A 82 -1.95 -11.70 -4.11
N TRP A 83 -2.82 -11.01 -3.39
CA TRP A 83 -4.20 -11.44 -3.19
C TRP A 83 -4.98 -11.51 -4.50
N ALA A 84 -4.86 -10.51 -5.38
CA ALA A 84 -5.54 -10.51 -6.67
C ALA A 84 -5.10 -11.69 -7.55
N ILE A 85 -3.80 -11.99 -7.60
CA ILE A 85 -3.24 -13.14 -8.33
C ILE A 85 -3.77 -14.45 -7.75
N GLU A 86 -3.68 -14.65 -6.44
CA GLU A 86 -4.12 -15.89 -5.78
C GLU A 86 -5.64 -16.09 -5.85
N MET A 87 -6.40 -15.00 -5.87
CA MET A 87 -7.86 -14.98 -5.95
C MET A 87 -8.42 -14.96 -7.38
N HIS A 88 -7.57 -15.14 -8.40
CA HIS A 88 -8.01 -15.17 -9.79
C HIS A 88 -9.18 -16.16 -9.97
N ASP A 89 -10.26 -15.69 -10.60
CA ASP A 89 -11.54 -16.40 -10.84
C ASP A 89 -12.46 -16.68 -9.64
N TRP A 90 -12.05 -16.39 -8.42
CA TRP A 90 -12.88 -16.74 -7.25
C TRP A 90 -13.03 -15.66 -6.19
N GLY A 91 -12.27 -14.59 -6.30
CA GLY A 91 -12.38 -13.45 -5.42
C GLY A 91 -11.83 -12.18 -6.04
N GLY A 92 -11.96 -11.10 -5.30
CA GLY A 92 -11.47 -9.79 -5.70
C GLY A 92 -10.93 -8.98 -4.54
N VAL A 93 -10.25 -7.90 -4.86
CA VAL A 93 -9.63 -7.01 -3.89
C VAL A 93 -10.15 -5.58 -4.08
N LEU A 94 -10.51 -4.92 -2.99
CA LEU A 94 -10.70 -3.47 -2.95
C LEU A 94 -9.62 -2.83 -2.13
N ALA A 95 -8.75 -2.11 -2.81
CA ALA A 95 -7.56 -1.51 -2.25
C ALA A 95 -7.77 -0.01 -2.05
N PHE A 96 -7.48 0.48 -0.85
CA PHE A 96 -7.57 1.89 -0.50
C PHE A 96 -6.18 2.43 -0.20
N GLU A 97 -5.77 3.49 -0.89
CA GLU A 97 -4.54 4.22 -0.57
C GLU A 97 -4.83 5.72 -0.57
N ALA A 98 -4.49 6.39 0.53
CA ALA A 98 -4.78 7.81 0.73
C ALA A 98 -3.70 8.72 0.12
N GLN A 99 -2.47 8.23 0.04
CA GLN A 99 -1.31 8.93 -0.49
C GLN A 99 -1.27 8.85 -2.02
N GLU A 100 -1.60 9.96 -2.71
CA GLU A 100 -1.75 10.02 -4.17
C GLU A 100 -0.60 9.38 -4.98
N ARG A 101 0.66 9.57 -4.56
CA ARG A 101 1.81 9.02 -5.29
C ARG A 101 1.93 7.51 -5.15
N LEU A 102 1.59 6.97 -3.98
CA LEU A 102 1.54 5.53 -3.75
C LEU A 102 0.31 4.92 -4.44
N PHE A 103 -0.84 5.61 -4.39
CA PHE A 103 -2.05 5.24 -5.14
C PHE A 103 -1.77 5.10 -6.65
N TYR A 104 -1.00 6.00 -7.27
CA TYR A 104 -0.63 5.85 -8.67
C TYR A 104 0.26 4.62 -8.93
N ALA A 105 1.20 4.33 -8.04
CA ALA A 105 2.01 3.11 -8.13
C ALA A 105 1.14 1.85 -7.96
N LEU A 106 0.21 1.83 -6.99
CA LEU A 106 -0.78 0.77 -6.80
C LEU A 106 -1.62 0.54 -8.06
N ALA A 107 -2.22 1.60 -8.60
CA ALA A 107 -3.04 1.49 -9.81
C ALA A 107 -2.22 0.98 -11.00
N GLY A 108 -0.98 1.46 -11.16
CA GLY A 108 -0.06 0.96 -12.17
C GLY A 108 0.33 -0.51 -11.95
N ASN A 109 0.55 -0.93 -10.70
CA ASN A 109 0.88 -2.31 -10.35
C ASN A 109 -0.28 -3.27 -10.61
N ILE A 110 -1.52 -2.84 -10.34
CA ILE A 110 -2.72 -3.60 -10.70
C ILE A 110 -2.78 -3.80 -12.22
N ALA A 111 -2.54 -2.73 -12.99
CA ALA A 111 -2.58 -2.79 -14.45
C ALA A 111 -1.46 -3.66 -15.04
N ILE A 112 -0.20 -3.46 -14.61
CA ILE A 112 0.98 -4.19 -15.10
C ILE A 112 0.85 -5.70 -14.86
N ASN A 113 0.23 -6.11 -13.75
CA ASN A 113 0.07 -7.52 -13.40
C ASN A 113 -1.27 -8.12 -13.84
N ASN A 114 -2.06 -7.42 -14.67
CA ASN A 114 -3.37 -7.87 -15.18
C ASN A 114 -4.34 -8.30 -14.07
N CYS A 115 -4.30 -7.64 -12.91
CA CYS A 115 -5.14 -7.94 -11.77
C CYS A 115 -6.56 -7.36 -11.96
N PHE A 116 -7.32 -7.87 -12.94
CA PHE A 116 -8.66 -7.35 -13.27
C PHE A 116 -9.71 -7.53 -12.18
N ASN A 117 -9.44 -8.40 -11.21
CA ASN A 117 -10.25 -8.60 -10.01
C ASN A 117 -9.88 -7.65 -8.86
N ALA A 118 -8.92 -6.74 -9.05
CA ALA A 118 -8.56 -5.70 -8.08
C ALA A 118 -9.05 -4.32 -8.52
N ARG A 119 -9.55 -3.54 -7.56
CA ARG A 119 -9.91 -2.12 -7.76
C ARG A 119 -9.20 -1.25 -6.73
N ALA A 120 -8.49 -0.23 -7.19
CA ALA A 120 -7.92 0.79 -6.33
C ALA A 120 -8.87 1.97 -6.14
N ILE A 121 -8.94 2.50 -4.92
CA ILE A 121 -9.64 3.72 -4.55
C ILE A 121 -8.64 4.67 -3.89
N HIS A 122 -8.56 5.90 -4.42
CA HIS A 122 -7.77 6.98 -3.82
C HIS A 122 -8.54 7.62 -2.67
N ALA A 123 -8.48 7.00 -1.49
CA ALA A 123 -9.15 7.48 -0.29
C ALA A 123 -8.47 6.91 0.96
N ALA A 124 -8.55 7.67 2.05
CA ALA A 124 -8.39 7.13 3.39
C ALA A 124 -9.62 6.30 3.75
N ILE A 125 -9.44 5.24 4.52
CA ILE A 125 -10.53 4.41 5.03
C ILE A 125 -10.67 4.59 6.54
N GLY A 126 -11.89 4.68 7.04
CA GLY A 126 -12.13 4.79 8.48
C GLY A 126 -13.60 4.95 8.83
N ASN A 127 -13.84 5.30 10.10
CA ASN A 127 -15.17 5.61 10.63
C ASN A 127 -15.33 7.13 10.79
N PRO A 128 -15.71 7.86 9.72
CA PRO A 128 -15.93 9.31 9.79
C PRO A 128 -17.05 9.69 10.76
N GLU A 129 -16.88 10.86 11.40
CA GLU A 129 -18.00 11.51 12.06
C GLU A 129 -19.11 11.89 11.05
N LYS A 130 -20.31 12.16 11.54
CA LYS A 130 -21.44 12.51 10.67
C LYS A 130 -21.09 13.75 9.83
N ASN A 131 -21.21 13.62 8.51
CA ASN A 131 -20.86 14.63 7.49
C ASN A 131 -19.35 14.87 7.25
N GLN A 132 -18.47 14.01 7.76
CA GLN A 132 -17.05 14.05 7.41
C GLN A 132 -16.77 13.19 6.17
N ASN A 133 -16.55 13.84 5.01
CA ASN A 133 -16.24 13.16 3.74
C ASN A 133 -14.77 13.26 3.34
N GLU A 134 -13.96 14.00 4.11
CA GLU A 134 -12.54 14.23 3.84
C GLU A 134 -11.71 14.11 5.12
N LEU A 135 -10.46 13.71 4.95
CA LEU A 135 -9.44 13.68 5.99
C LEU A 135 -8.24 14.52 5.54
N GLU A 136 -7.74 15.39 6.41
CA GLU A 136 -6.45 16.03 6.22
C GLU A 136 -5.34 15.02 6.56
N ILE A 137 -4.50 14.70 5.58
CA ILE A 137 -3.39 13.74 5.71
C ILE A 137 -2.04 14.44 5.57
N LEU A 138 -1.03 13.91 6.27
CA LEU A 138 0.37 14.28 6.07
C LEU A 138 0.88 13.77 4.72
N ILE A 139 1.73 14.55 4.04
CA ILE A 139 2.35 14.18 2.77
C ILE A 139 3.87 14.22 2.91
N PRO A 140 4.55 13.05 2.82
CA PRO A 140 6.00 12.98 2.87
C PRO A 140 6.61 13.49 1.55
N ASP A 141 7.89 13.85 1.60
CA ASP A 141 8.69 14.05 0.41
C ASP A 141 9.15 12.68 -0.13
N TYR A 142 8.50 12.24 -1.21
CA TYR A 142 8.82 10.98 -1.89
C TYR A 142 10.16 10.99 -2.64
N THR A 143 10.88 12.12 -2.62
CA THR A 143 12.23 12.27 -3.19
C THR A 143 13.34 12.16 -2.15
N GLN A 144 12.97 11.90 -0.89
CA GLN A 144 13.86 11.62 0.22
C GLN A 144 13.54 10.24 0.82
N LYS A 145 14.52 9.66 1.51
CA LYS A 145 14.35 8.36 2.18
C LYS A 145 13.34 8.47 3.31
N ALA A 146 12.32 7.61 3.28
CA ALA A 146 11.43 7.36 4.41
C ALA A 146 10.67 6.05 4.23
N SER A 147 10.18 5.45 5.32
CA SER A 147 9.19 4.37 5.25
C SER A 147 7.81 4.99 4.97
N PHE A 148 7.39 5.06 3.71
CA PHE A 148 6.13 5.74 3.36
C PHE A 148 4.89 4.95 3.81
N GLY A 149 5.02 3.63 3.96
CA GLY A 149 3.97 2.76 4.51
C GLY A 149 3.75 2.92 6.02
N SER A 150 4.79 3.30 6.75
CA SER A 150 4.71 3.58 8.21
C SER A 150 4.08 4.93 8.53
N LEU A 151 3.71 5.72 7.52
CA LEU A 151 3.15 7.06 7.76
C LEU A 151 1.74 6.98 8.35
N GLU A 152 1.61 7.44 9.59
CA GLU A 152 0.31 7.72 10.18
C GLU A 152 -0.35 8.94 9.52
N LEU A 153 -1.57 8.75 8.99
CA LEU A 153 -2.29 9.79 8.24
C LEU A 153 -2.61 11.02 9.10
N LYS A 154 -2.93 10.84 10.38
CA LYS A 154 -3.18 11.91 11.34
C LYS A 154 -1.92 12.18 12.15
N SER A 155 -1.60 13.45 12.33
CA SER A 155 -0.53 13.86 13.24
C SER A 155 -0.97 13.67 14.70
N GLN A 156 -0.23 12.87 15.46
CA GLN A 156 -0.31 12.76 16.92
C GLN A 156 1.08 12.96 17.53
N ASN A 157 1.15 13.16 18.85
CA ASN A 157 2.40 13.48 19.53
C ASN A 157 3.44 12.34 19.49
N ASN A 158 3.01 11.10 19.25
CA ASN A 158 3.84 9.89 19.31
C ASN A 158 3.85 9.11 17.98
N ASN A 159 3.63 9.78 16.84
CA ASN A 159 3.67 9.09 15.55
C ASN A 159 5.02 8.41 15.33
N GLU A 160 5.00 7.27 14.63
CA GLU A 160 6.24 6.61 14.21
C GLU A 160 7.11 7.59 13.37
N PHE A 161 8.40 7.67 13.70
CA PHE A 161 9.34 8.45 12.89
C PHE A 161 9.70 7.67 11.64
N ILE A 162 9.12 8.07 10.52
CA ILE A 162 9.32 7.40 9.22
C ILE A 162 10.66 7.71 8.54
N GLY A 163 11.56 8.47 9.18
CA GLY A 163 12.78 9.00 8.56
C GLY A 163 12.69 10.43 8.06
N GLN A 164 11.51 11.03 8.14
CA GLN A 164 11.30 12.45 7.86
C GLN A 164 10.14 13.01 8.69
N ILE A 165 10.07 14.33 8.80
CA ILE A 165 8.92 15.04 9.39
C ILE A 165 8.12 15.67 8.25
N PRO A 166 6.99 15.09 7.82
CA PRO A 166 6.16 15.65 6.77
C PRO A 166 5.69 17.06 7.13
N GLN A 167 6.01 18.04 6.29
CA GLN A 167 5.64 19.45 6.52
C GLN A 167 4.33 19.82 5.80
N LYS A 168 3.92 19.04 4.81
CA LYS A 168 2.76 19.33 3.95
C LYS A 168 1.57 18.50 4.36
N LYS A 169 0.40 19.10 4.22
CA LYS A 169 -0.89 18.46 4.42
C LYS A 169 -1.76 18.57 3.18
N ARG A 170 -2.64 17.59 2.99
CA ARG A 170 -3.61 17.59 1.88
C ARG A 170 -4.91 16.94 2.32
N LYS A 171 -6.02 17.38 1.74
CA LYS A 171 -7.31 16.70 1.85
C LYS A 171 -7.33 15.43 0.98
N SER A 172 -7.64 14.31 1.60
CA SER A 172 -7.95 13.05 0.94
C SER A 172 -9.42 12.72 1.18
N SER A 173 -10.06 12.05 0.21
CA SER A 173 -11.42 11.53 0.41
C SER A 173 -11.41 10.52 1.56
N LEU A 174 -12.44 10.54 2.40
CA LEU A 174 -12.60 9.60 3.51
C LEU A 174 -13.75 8.65 3.20
N PHE A 175 -13.40 7.38 2.95
CA PHE A 175 -14.36 6.33 2.70
C PHE A 175 -14.83 5.72 4.03
N LYS A 176 -16.16 5.68 4.21
CA LYS A 176 -16.80 5.09 5.39
C LYS A 176 -16.90 3.57 5.25
N THR A 177 -16.36 2.85 6.23
CA THR A 177 -16.58 1.40 6.41
C THR A 177 -17.84 1.10 7.21
#